data_AF-A0A1J4W2Q8-F1
#
_entry.id   AF-A0A1J4W2Q8-F1
#
_cell.length_a   1.000
_cell.length_b   1.000
_cell.length_c   1.000
_cell.angle_alpha   90.00
_cell.angle_beta   90.00
_cell.angle_gamma   90.00
#
_symmetry.space_group_name_H-M   'P 1'
#
loop_
_entity.id
_entity.type
_entity.pdbx_description
1 polymer ?
#
loop_
_entity_poly.entity_id
_entity_poly.type
_entity_poly.pdbx_seq_one_letter_code
_entity_poly.pdbx_strand_id
1 'polypeptide(L)'
;MKDLSKEILAYSLQNAIEFGKADAGKLIGKLFQHGLEKKNIGDVMPAIQEAVKKVNSMSKDERDKAFEKLKDVVKARSEEEKGLPSLKGSAVDGKMRFRMAPFPSGALHIGNAKTYLLNALYAEDYNAELLLIMDDTIGSEEKQPYKESYTLIEEAFDWLGIKYKKPVIYKSDRLKIYYEYAEKLIKKGKAYVCHCAQEILRENRAKGVECSCRQFPNGIQLERWKEMFKMPEGHAVLRIKTEMMHPNPAFRDRVLFKISDREHPRVGKKYRVWPTLEMSWAIDDHLLGITHILRGNDLRIETDMEKYVWDIFAWKHPETIHTGLIRIEGLDAKVSKSKSQKEVREGRFFGWDDPRTWSIQSLIKRGITSEAIKDFVREIGLNRQDTVVPIDNLYAINRRLLDKETDRYFFVWNPVKIKIENVLEKKEFDIQVHPDRQETRKMKIKNDFYVVKDDFDKLKGKEIRLIHLFNIKMDEESKITSIENKKIPKIHWVSDKVKARVLMPDGKWTEGYADSGVKKIKKDEIIQFERFGFCRYDGEKKGVKEFWFGHK
;
A
#
# COMPACT_ATOMS: atom_id res chain seq x y z
N MET A 1 13.28 26.94 24.51
CA MET A 1 12.16 25.97 24.61
C MET A 1 10.89 26.73 24.30
N LYS A 2 9.95 26.20 23.49
CA LYS A 2 8.68 26.90 23.21
C LYS A 2 7.89 26.95 24.52
N ASP A 3 7.40 28.12 24.92
CA ASP A 3 6.55 28.25 26.11
C ASP A 3 5.22 27.56 25.82
N LEU A 4 4.94 26.46 26.54
CA LEU A 4 3.74 25.63 26.40
C LEU A 4 2.70 25.91 27.48
N SER A 5 2.87 26.96 28.29
CA SER A 5 2.04 27.21 29.47
C SER A 5 0.56 27.39 29.13
N LYS A 6 0.26 27.97 27.96
CA LYS A 6 -1.12 28.18 27.49
C LYS A 6 -1.77 26.86 27.07
N GLU A 7 -1.04 26.03 26.35
CA GLU A 7 -1.46 24.71 25.87
C GLU A 7 -1.68 23.75 27.04
N ILE A 8 -0.76 23.74 28.01
CA ILE A 8 -0.86 22.92 29.23
C ILE A 8 -2.15 23.25 29.99
N LEU A 9 -2.45 24.54 30.19
CA LEU A 9 -3.67 24.96 30.88
C LEU A 9 -4.94 24.64 30.06
N ALA A 10 -4.91 24.88 28.75
CA ALA A 10 -6.05 24.66 27.86
C ALA A 10 -6.43 23.17 27.78
N TYR A 11 -5.45 22.26 27.61
CA TYR A 11 -5.70 20.81 27.62
C TYR A 11 -6.03 20.27 29.01
N SER A 12 -5.52 20.88 30.09
CA SER A 12 -5.93 20.52 31.47
C SER A 12 -7.42 20.79 31.66
N LEU A 13 -7.88 21.97 31.25
CA LEU A 13 -9.29 22.37 31.32
C LEU A 13 -10.18 21.47 30.45
N GLN A 14 -9.81 21.22 29.19
CA GLN A 14 -10.55 20.30 28.32
C GLN A 14 -10.70 18.91 28.96
N ASN A 15 -9.60 18.35 29.46
CA ASN A 15 -9.60 17.02 30.04
C ASN A 15 -10.48 16.94 31.31
N ALA A 16 -10.46 17.98 32.15
CA ALA A 16 -11.31 18.05 33.33
C ALA A 16 -12.79 18.25 33.02
N ILE A 17 -13.13 18.93 31.93
CA ILE A 17 -14.52 19.07 31.46
C ILE A 17 -15.03 17.74 30.92
N GLU A 18 -14.24 17.03 30.12
CA GLU A 18 -14.62 15.76 29.49
C GLU A 18 -14.73 14.60 30.49
N PHE A 19 -13.82 14.52 31.47
CA PHE A 19 -13.70 13.35 32.36
C PHE A 19 -13.90 13.66 33.85
N GLY A 20 -14.34 14.89 34.18
CA GLY A 20 -14.57 15.35 35.55
C GLY A 20 -13.30 15.76 36.33
N LYS A 21 -12.11 15.30 35.90
CA LYS A 21 -10.80 15.68 36.44
C LYS A 21 -9.72 15.66 35.37
N ALA A 22 -8.73 16.54 35.49
CA ALA A 22 -7.54 16.56 34.66
C ALA A 22 -6.55 15.46 35.11
N ASP A 23 -5.94 14.80 34.14
CA ASP A 23 -4.93 13.76 34.34
C ASP A 23 -3.65 14.09 33.56
N ALA A 24 -2.52 14.20 34.27
CA ALA A 24 -1.24 14.59 33.68
C ALA A 24 -0.76 13.63 32.56
N GLY A 25 -1.03 12.33 32.68
CA GLY A 25 -0.64 11.33 31.68
C GLY A 25 -1.37 11.52 30.36
N LYS A 26 -2.64 11.93 30.40
CA LYS A 26 -3.45 12.23 29.20
C LYS A 26 -3.03 13.51 28.47
N LEU A 27 -2.37 14.44 29.17
CA LEU A 27 -1.92 15.71 28.59
C LEU A 27 -0.66 15.58 27.73
N ILE A 28 0.28 14.71 28.11
CA ILE A 28 1.57 14.56 27.43
C ILE A 28 1.39 14.26 25.95
N GLY A 29 0.44 13.36 25.62
CA GLY A 29 0.13 13.00 24.23
C GLY A 29 -0.37 14.19 23.40
N LYS A 30 -1.09 15.14 24.00
CA LYS A 30 -1.58 16.35 23.35
C LYS A 30 -0.48 17.40 23.19
N LEU A 31 0.43 17.50 24.14
CA LEU A 31 1.54 18.47 24.09
C LEU A 31 2.61 18.12 23.06
N PHE A 32 2.76 16.85 22.69
CA PHE A 32 3.58 16.46 21.53
C PHE A 32 3.13 17.16 20.24
N GLN A 33 1.83 17.44 20.09
CA GLN A 33 1.28 18.13 18.92
C GLN A 33 1.71 19.60 18.86
N HIS A 34 2.16 20.17 19.98
CA HIS A 34 2.58 21.57 20.10
C HIS A 34 4.11 21.75 20.12
N GLY A 35 4.86 20.67 19.85
CA GLY A 35 6.32 20.69 19.74
C GLY A 35 7.06 20.26 21.01
N LEU A 36 6.37 19.61 21.96
CA LEU A 36 7.06 18.91 23.05
C LEU A 36 7.87 17.74 22.48
N GLU A 37 9.14 17.64 22.82
CA GLU A 37 9.98 16.48 22.46
C GLU A 37 10.08 15.51 23.63
N LYS A 38 10.21 14.20 23.36
CA LYS A 38 10.31 13.17 24.41
C LYS A 38 11.42 13.43 25.43
N LYS A 39 12.54 14.03 25.00
CA LYS A 39 13.68 14.36 25.85
C LYS A 39 13.40 15.51 26.84
N ASN A 40 12.40 16.35 26.56
CA ASN A 40 12.05 17.54 27.34
C ASN A 40 10.82 17.31 28.26
N ILE A 41 10.33 16.07 28.38
CA ILE A 41 9.16 15.76 29.24
C ILE A 41 9.45 16.10 30.70
N GLY A 42 10.68 15.82 31.17
CA GLY A 42 11.10 16.11 32.54
C GLY A 42 10.99 17.59 32.89
N ASP A 43 11.34 18.46 31.95
CA ASP A 43 11.35 19.92 32.14
C ASP A 43 9.94 20.53 32.21
N VAL A 44 8.97 19.90 31.53
CA VAL A 44 7.59 20.40 31.42
C VAL A 44 6.65 19.74 32.43
N MET A 45 7.04 18.61 33.02
CA MET A 45 6.25 17.86 34.00
C MET A 45 5.80 18.71 35.21
N PRO A 46 6.65 19.57 35.82
CA PRO A 46 6.23 20.41 36.95
C PRO A 46 5.07 21.35 36.57
N ALA A 47 5.15 21.98 35.39
CA ALA A 47 4.11 22.86 34.88
C ALA A 47 2.79 22.12 34.59
N ILE A 48 2.87 20.89 34.07
CA ILE A 48 1.69 20.03 33.87
C ILE A 48 1.04 19.69 35.21
N GLN A 49 1.84 19.28 36.21
CA GLN A 49 1.32 18.92 37.53
C GLN A 49 0.66 20.10 38.23
N GLU A 50 1.26 21.29 38.13
CA GLU A 50 0.71 22.52 38.68
C GLU A 50 -0.63 22.89 38.01
N ALA A 51 -0.69 22.84 36.68
CA ALA A 51 -1.91 23.12 35.94
C ALA A 51 -3.02 22.11 36.25
N VAL A 52 -2.71 20.81 36.32
CA VAL A 52 -3.66 19.75 36.69
C VAL A 52 -4.19 19.99 38.11
N LYS A 53 -3.32 20.32 39.07
CA LYS A 53 -3.73 20.62 40.45
C LYS A 53 -4.66 21.83 40.50
N LYS A 54 -4.30 22.90 39.81
CA LYS A 54 -5.09 24.14 39.71
C LYS A 54 -6.46 23.87 39.10
N VAL A 55 -6.53 23.18 37.96
CA VAL A 55 -7.80 22.87 37.28
C VAL A 55 -8.67 21.94 38.13
N ASN A 56 -8.10 20.95 38.80
CA ASN A 56 -8.85 20.05 39.67
C ASN A 56 -9.42 20.75 40.92
N SER A 57 -8.81 21.84 41.39
CA SER A 57 -9.36 22.67 42.47
C SER A 57 -10.45 23.65 42.04
N MET A 58 -10.65 23.87 40.74
CA MET A 58 -11.71 24.75 40.22
C MET A 58 -13.06 24.03 40.21
N SER A 59 -14.13 24.78 40.44
CA SER A 59 -15.51 24.32 40.22
C SER A 59 -15.80 24.14 38.72
N LYS A 60 -16.87 23.42 38.39
CA LYS A 60 -17.27 23.17 37.00
C LYS A 60 -17.49 24.47 36.21
N ASP A 61 -18.23 25.42 36.77
CA ASP A 61 -18.51 26.71 36.13
C ASP A 61 -17.25 27.55 35.91
N GLU A 62 -16.28 27.48 36.82
CA GLU A 62 -14.99 28.16 36.67
C GLU A 62 -14.14 27.51 35.57
N ARG A 63 -14.15 26.17 35.47
CA ARG A 63 -13.46 25.46 34.38
C ARG A 63 -14.06 25.82 33.03
N ASP A 64 -15.38 25.84 32.92
CA ASP A 64 -16.08 26.16 31.67
C ASP A 64 -15.78 27.61 31.23
N LYS A 65 -15.84 28.58 32.15
CA LYS A 65 -15.48 29.99 31.86
C LYS A 65 -14.01 30.17 31.50
N ALA A 66 -13.11 29.47 32.16
CA ALA A 66 -11.67 29.54 31.87
C ALA A 66 -11.33 28.86 30.54
N PHE A 67 -12.01 27.76 30.22
CA PHE A 67 -11.85 27.05 28.96
C PHE A 67 -12.34 27.88 27.78
N GLU A 68 -13.45 28.60 27.90
CA GLU A 68 -13.99 29.41 26.79
C GLU A 68 -12.98 30.49 26.32
N LYS A 69 -12.16 31.03 27.24
CA LYS A 69 -11.08 31.99 26.92
C LYS A 69 -9.87 31.35 26.22
N LEU A 70 -9.71 30.03 26.34
CA LEU A 70 -8.60 29.26 25.81
C LEU A 70 -9.05 28.25 24.74
N LYS A 71 -10.32 28.33 24.32
CA LYS A 71 -10.93 27.42 23.35
C LYS A 71 -10.21 27.43 22.02
N ASP A 72 -9.69 28.59 21.62
CA ASP A 72 -8.93 28.77 20.39
C ASP A 72 -7.55 28.08 20.43
N VAL A 73 -6.98 27.89 21.63
CA VAL A 73 -5.72 27.13 21.84
C VAL A 73 -5.95 25.63 21.61
N VAL A 74 -7.12 25.12 22.00
CA VAL A 74 -7.52 23.72 21.76
C VAL A 74 -8.13 23.52 20.36
N LYS A 75 -8.74 24.55 19.78
CA LYS A 75 -9.31 24.56 18.41
C LYS A 75 -8.27 24.58 17.29
N ALA A 76 -6.98 24.49 17.58
CA ALA A 76 -5.95 24.17 16.59
C ALA A 76 -5.91 22.67 16.21
N ARG A 77 -7.08 22.06 16.11
CA ARG A 77 -7.38 21.07 15.09
C ARG A 77 -8.77 21.47 14.63
N SER A 78 -8.88 21.92 13.38
CA SER A 78 -10.08 21.67 12.62
C SER A 78 -10.51 20.23 12.91
N GLU A 79 -11.79 19.93 12.77
CA GLU A 79 -12.16 18.59 12.32
C GLU A 79 -11.09 18.18 11.30
N GLU A 80 -10.30 17.14 11.59
CA GLU A 80 -9.58 16.52 10.49
C GLU A 80 -10.71 16.16 9.55
N GLU A 81 -10.83 16.91 8.45
CA GLU A 81 -11.69 16.53 7.36
C GLU A 81 -11.37 15.06 7.14
N LYS A 82 -12.28 14.17 7.55
CA LYS A 82 -12.12 12.75 7.35
C LYS A 82 -12.17 12.57 5.84
N GLY A 83 -11.02 12.55 5.20
CA GLY A 83 -10.95 12.59 3.75
C GLY A 83 -9.62 13.07 3.22
N LEU A 84 -9.51 13.01 1.91
CA LEU A 84 -8.36 13.54 1.19
C LEU A 84 -8.45 15.08 1.13
N PRO A 85 -7.33 15.81 1.24
CA PRO A 85 -7.37 17.26 1.21
C PRO A 85 -7.93 17.79 -0.11
N SER A 86 -8.70 18.87 -0.07
CA SER A 86 -9.25 19.48 -1.28
C SER A 86 -8.16 19.89 -2.27
N LEU A 87 -8.38 19.65 -3.57
CA LEU A 87 -7.45 19.99 -4.63
C LEU A 87 -7.71 21.41 -5.13
N LYS A 88 -6.63 22.14 -5.42
CA LYS A 88 -6.73 23.48 -6.01
C LYS A 88 -6.98 23.37 -7.51
N GLY A 89 -7.83 24.26 -8.04
CA GLY A 89 -8.06 24.41 -9.47
C GLY A 89 -9.42 23.86 -9.91
N SER A 90 -10.38 24.76 -10.10
CA SER A 90 -11.62 24.45 -10.82
C SER A 90 -11.30 24.08 -12.27
N ALA A 91 -11.88 22.97 -12.75
CA ALA A 91 -11.66 22.38 -14.06
C ALA A 91 -11.59 23.41 -15.20
N VAL A 92 -10.66 23.18 -16.13
CA VAL A 92 -10.77 23.73 -17.48
C VAL A 92 -11.94 22.99 -18.14
N ASP A 93 -12.97 23.72 -18.56
CA ASP A 93 -14.09 23.18 -19.34
C ASP A 93 -15.02 22.17 -18.66
N GLY A 94 -15.12 22.22 -17.33
CA GLY A 94 -16.34 21.75 -16.66
C GLY A 94 -16.41 20.29 -16.22
N LYS A 95 -15.28 19.57 -16.08
CA LYS A 95 -15.15 18.39 -15.18
C LYS A 95 -13.68 18.05 -14.97
N MET A 96 -13.29 17.71 -13.74
CA MET A 96 -11.93 17.23 -13.48
C MET A 96 -11.71 15.91 -14.24
N ARG A 97 -10.47 15.69 -14.66
CA ARG A 97 -10.01 14.47 -15.32
C ARG A 97 -8.64 14.08 -14.79
N PHE A 98 -8.57 12.85 -14.29
CA PHE A 98 -7.39 12.17 -13.73
C PHE A 98 -6.98 11.00 -14.62
N ARG A 99 -5.80 10.44 -14.37
CA ARG A 99 -5.34 9.22 -15.02
C ARG A 99 -4.59 8.29 -14.08
N MET A 100 -4.77 7.00 -14.30
CA MET A 100 -3.88 5.96 -13.82
C MET A 100 -2.95 5.54 -14.95
N ALA A 101 -1.68 5.41 -14.61
CA ALA A 101 -0.59 5.24 -15.57
C ALA A 101 0.35 4.08 -15.18
N PRO A 102 -0.12 2.82 -15.12
CA PRO A 102 0.74 1.69 -14.78
C PRO A 102 1.65 1.28 -15.93
N PHE A 103 2.92 1.05 -15.60
CA PHE A 103 3.87 0.37 -16.49
C PHE A 103 3.69 -1.16 -16.34
N PRO A 104 3.35 -1.90 -17.40
CA PRO A 104 2.93 -3.31 -17.31
C PRO A 104 4.12 -4.29 -17.21
N SER A 105 4.96 -4.13 -16.18
CA SER A 105 6.12 -4.98 -15.89
C SER A 105 5.93 -5.90 -14.67
N GLY A 106 4.72 -6.41 -14.49
CA GLY A 106 4.32 -7.23 -13.35
C GLY A 106 3.09 -6.71 -12.64
N ALA A 107 2.64 -7.44 -11.63
CA ALA A 107 1.49 -7.08 -10.81
C ALA A 107 1.68 -5.76 -10.05
N LEU A 108 0.56 -5.13 -9.70
CA LEU A 108 0.55 -4.01 -8.76
C LEU A 108 0.85 -4.52 -7.36
N HIS A 109 1.62 -3.76 -6.59
CA HIS A 109 1.84 -4.02 -5.17
C HIS A 109 1.32 -2.83 -4.38
N ILE A 110 1.02 -3.02 -3.10
CA ILE A 110 0.38 -1.98 -2.26
C ILE A 110 1.06 -0.60 -2.34
N GLY A 111 2.40 -0.57 -2.39
CA GLY A 111 3.17 0.67 -2.56
C GLY A 111 2.85 1.46 -3.85
N ASN A 112 2.79 0.80 -5.01
CA ASN A 112 2.46 1.47 -6.27
C ASN A 112 0.94 1.67 -6.44
N ALA A 113 0.14 0.77 -5.85
CA ALA A 113 -1.31 0.87 -5.84
C ALA A 113 -1.78 2.14 -5.11
N LYS A 114 -1.05 2.62 -4.08
CA LYS A 114 -1.37 3.88 -3.39
C LYS A 114 -1.62 5.03 -4.37
N THR A 115 -0.70 5.30 -5.28
CA THR A 115 -0.80 6.46 -6.17
C THR A 115 -1.99 6.31 -7.13
N TYR A 116 -2.25 5.10 -7.63
CA TYR A 116 -3.41 4.84 -8.48
C TYR A 116 -4.73 4.94 -7.71
N LEU A 117 -4.77 4.40 -6.48
CA LEU A 117 -5.91 4.52 -5.58
C LEU A 117 -6.19 5.96 -5.18
N LEU A 118 -5.18 6.78 -4.93
CA LEU A 118 -5.37 8.21 -4.69
C LEU A 118 -6.03 8.90 -5.89
N ASN A 119 -5.55 8.64 -7.12
CA ASN A 119 -6.20 9.17 -8.32
C ASN A 119 -7.67 8.71 -8.42
N ALA A 120 -7.94 7.44 -8.11
CA ALA A 120 -9.30 6.90 -8.14
C ALA A 120 -10.22 7.50 -7.07
N LEU A 121 -9.72 7.65 -5.84
CA LEU A 121 -10.46 8.22 -4.72
C LEU A 121 -10.78 9.70 -4.98
N TYR A 122 -9.81 10.49 -5.44
CA TYR A 122 -10.10 11.86 -5.85
C TYR A 122 -11.07 11.92 -7.03
N ALA A 123 -10.96 11.00 -7.98
CA ALA A 123 -11.91 10.98 -9.08
C ALA A 123 -13.34 10.67 -8.61
N GLU A 124 -13.49 9.80 -7.61
CA GLU A 124 -14.77 9.51 -6.94
C GLU A 124 -15.29 10.73 -6.17
N ASP A 125 -14.46 11.33 -5.30
CA ASP A 125 -14.82 12.48 -4.46
C ASP A 125 -15.27 13.70 -5.29
N TYR A 126 -14.66 13.92 -6.45
CA TYR A 126 -14.98 15.03 -7.37
C TYR A 126 -15.96 14.66 -8.50
N ASN A 127 -16.48 13.42 -8.54
CA ASN A 127 -17.27 12.89 -9.66
C ASN A 127 -16.62 13.20 -11.03
N ALA A 128 -15.32 12.95 -11.09
CA ALA A 128 -14.42 13.28 -12.17
C ALA A 128 -14.18 12.07 -13.10
N GLU A 129 -13.71 12.34 -14.32
CA GLU A 129 -13.31 11.24 -15.21
C GLU A 129 -11.94 10.67 -14.80
N LEU A 130 -11.84 9.35 -14.72
CA LEU A 130 -10.58 8.64 -14.52
C LEU A 130 -10.25 7.83 -15.77
N LEU A 131 -9.07 8.07 -16.37
CA LEU A 131 -8.59 7.26 -17.50
C LEU A 131 -7.61 6.18 -17.03
N LEU A 132 -7.65 5.00 -17.64
CA LEU A 132 -6.57 4.02 -17.51
C LEU A 132 -5.70 4.03 -18.77
N ILE A 133 -4.43 4.37 -18.59
CA ILE A 133 -3.43 4.46 -19.66
C ILE A 133 -2.29 3.51 -19.33
N MET A 134 -2.19 2.41 -20.07
CA MET A 134 -1.05 1.49 -19.97
C MET A 134 0.18 2.18 -20.56
N ASP A 135 1.15 2.51 -19.72
CA ASP A 135 2.43 3.08 -20.14
C ASP A 135 3.32 1.95 -20.68
N ASP A 136 2.91 1.34 -21.79
CA ASP A 136 3.61 0.24 -22.45
C ASP A 136 4.61 0.74 -23.49
N THR A 137 5.38 1.78 -23.14
CA THR A 137 6.57 2.15 -23.90
C THR A 137 7.71 1.16 -23.64
N ILE A 138 8.74 1.12 -24.49
CA ILE A 138 9.86 0.19 -24.27
C ILE A 138 10.71 0.61 -23.07
N GLY A 139 10.81 -0.29 -22.10
CA GLY A 139 11.58 -0.06 -20.88
C GLY A 139 13.06 -0.44 -20.99
N SER A 140 13.67 -0.84 -19.88
CA SER A 140 15.03 -1.41 -19.82
C SER A 140 14.97 -2.93 -19.95
N GLU A 141 16.12 -3.60 -20.06
CA GLU A 141 16.17 -5.07 -20.11
C GLU A 141 15.58 -5.69 -18.83
N GLU A 142 15.89 -5.07 -17.70
CA GLU A 142 15.40 -5.43 -16.37
C GLU A 142 13.92 -5.07 -16.14
N LYS A 143 13.37 -4.11 -16.89
CA LYS A 143 12.03 -3.58 -16.71
C LYS A 143 11.36 -3.37 -18.06
N GLN A 144 10.74 -4.42 -18.57
CA GLN A 144 10.02 -4.43 -19.85
C GLN A 144 8.54 -4.78 -19.64
N PRO A 145 7.65 -4.41 -20.58
CA PRO A 145 6.26 -4.81 -20.51
C PRO A 145 6.09 -6.31 -20.78
N TYR A 146 5.21 -6.97 -20.03
CA TYR A 146 4.88 -8.39 -20.19
C TYR A 146 3.40 -8.59 -20.48
N LYS A 147 3.07 -9.56 -21.35
CA LYS A 147 1.69 -9.84 -21.77
C LYS A 147 0.75 -10.14 -20.60
N GLU A 148 1.20 -10.92 -19.61
CA GLU A 148 0.41 -11.25 -18.42
C GLU A 148 0.10 -10.03 -17.54
N SER A 149 0.97 -9.02 -17.56
CA SER A 149 0.88 -7.88 -16.63
C SER A 149 -0.30 -6.97 -16.93
N TYR A 150 -0.73 -6.89 -18.19
CA TYR A 150 -1.92 -6.11 -18.56
C TYR A 150 -3.16 -6.66 -17.84
N THR A 151 -3.37 -7.97 -17.92
CA THR A 151 -4.48 -8.66 -17.25
C THR A 151 -4.38 -8.53 -15.74
N LEU A 152 -3.20 -8.77 -15.15
CA LEU A 152 -2.98 -8.65 -13.69
C LEU A 152 -3.28 -7.25 -13.15
N ILE A 153 -2.99 -6.20 -13.94
CA ILE A 153 -3.27 -4.81 -13.57
C ILE A 153 -4.78 -4.53 -13.64
N GLU A 154 -5.45 -4.95 -14.72
CA GLU A 154 -6.90 -4.76 -14.88
C GLU A 154 -7.68 -5.51 -13.79
N GLU A 155 -7.36 -6.79 -13.55
CA GLU A 155 -7.96 -7.60 -12.48
C GLU A 155 -7.76 -6.96 -11.09
N ALA A 156 -6.58 -6.41 -10.83
CA ALA A 156 -6.30 -5.72 -9.57
C ALA A 156 -7.17 -4.46 -9.41
N PHE A 157 -7.34 -3.67 -10.45
CA PHE A 157 -8.20 -2.49 -10.41
C PHE A 157 -9.69 -2.84 -10.31
N ASP A 158 -10.13 -3.87 -11.02
CA ASP A 158 -11.50 -4.36 -10.97
C ASP A 158 -11.83 -4.91 -9.57
N TRP A 159 -10.92 -5.70 -8.97
CA TRP A 159 -11.08 -6.19 -7.60
C TRP A 159 -11.04 -5.06 -6.56
N LEU A 160 -10.20 -4.04 -6.76
CA LEU A 160 -10.23 -2.81 -5.97
C LEU A 160 -11.48 -1.96 -6.24
N GLY A 161 -12.38 -2.37 -7.15
CA GLY A 161 -13.59 -1.63 -7.48
C GLY A 161 -13.32 -0.23 -8.04
N ILE A 162 -12.17 -0.02 -8.70
CA ILE A 162 -11.81 1.25 -9.30
C ILE A 162 -12.53 1.40 -10.63
N LYS A 163 -13.37 2.43 -10.76
CA LYS A 163 -14.09 2.74 -12.00
C LYS A 163 -13.28 3.73 -12.83
N TYR A 164 -12.87 3.29 -14.01
CA TYR A 164 -12.21 4.14 -15.01
C TYR A 164 -12.93 4.04 -16.36
N LYS A 165 -12.79 5.09 -17.18
CA LYS A 165 -13.40 5.16 -18.50
C LYS A 165 -12.77 4.15 -19.45
N LYS A 166 -13.61 3.42 -20.18
CA LYS A 166 -13.22 2.51 -21.26
C LYS A 166 -13.32 3.23 -22.62
N PRO A 167 -12.58 2.81 -23.65
CA PRO A 167 -11.57 1.73 -23.62
C PRO A 167 -10.29 2.13 -22.88
N VAL A 168 -9.51 1.12 -22.45
CA VAL A 168 -8.14 1.33 -21.96
C VAL A 168 -7.28 1.89 -23.09
N ILE A 169 -6.44 2.86 -22.76
CA ILE A 169 -5.52 3.49 -23.71
C ILE A 169 -4.15 2.83 -23.57
N TYR A 170 -3.54 2.47 -24.69
CA TYR A 170 -2.18 1.92 -24.73
C TYR A 170 -1.26 2.89 -25.45
N LYS A 171 -0.12 3.24 -24.84
CA LYS A 171 0.83 4.15 -25.47
C LYS A 171 1.46 3.56 -26.73
N SER A 172 1.64 2.24 -26.80
CA SER A 172 2.17 1.58 -27.99
C SER A 172 1.27 1.73 -29.24
N ASP A 173 -0.03 2.02 -29.07
CA ASP A 173 -0.95 2.33 -30.18
C ASP A 173 -0.78 3.78 -30.69
N ARG A 174 -0.14 4.64 -29.88
CA ARG A 174 -0.06 6.09 -30.09
C ARG A 174 1.28 6.55 -30.64
N LEU A 175 2.19 5.64 -30.98
CA LEU A 175 3.55 5.99 -31.43
C LEU A 175 3.58 6.97 -32.61
N LYS A 176 2.66 6.82 -33.56
CA LYS A 176 2.57 7.74 -34.71
C LYS A 176 2.31 9.19 -34.27
N ILE A 177 1.43 9.38 -33.28
CA ILE A 177 1.16 10.70 -32.69
C ILE A 177 2.46 11.26 -32.11
N TYR A 178 3.19 10.46 -31.33
CA TYR A 178 4.45 10.93 -30.74
C TYR A 178 5.50 11.30 -31.80
N TYR A 179 5.60 10.56 -32.91
CA TYR A 179 6.49 10.89 -34.02
C TYR A 179 6.11 12.22 -34.69
N GLU A 180 4.82 12.48 -34.90
CA GLU A 180 4.37 13.77 -35.44
C GLU A 180 4.76 14.94 -34.54
N TYR A 181 4.67 14.78 -33.22
CA TYR A 181 5.11 15.79 -32.27
C TYR A 181 6.63 15.94 -32.20
N ALA A 182 7.38 14.85 -32.39
CA ALA A 182 8.83 14.92 -32.56
C ALA A 182 9.20 15.81 -33.75
N GLU A 183 8.56 15.62 -34.90
CA GLU A 183 8.77 16.45 -36.09
C GLU A 183 8.37 17.91 -35.85
N LYS A 184 7.27 18.18 -35.13
CA LYS A 184 6.86 19.54 -34.76
C LYS A 184 7.91 20.22 -33.88
N LEU A 185 8.49 19.52 -32.90
CA LEU A 185 9.57 20.04 -32.06
C LEU A 185 10.83 20.36 -32.88
N ILE A 186 11.21 19.48 -33.81
CA ILE A 186 12.34 19.71 -34.71
C ILE A 186 12.09 20.94 -35.60
N LYS A 187 10.91 21.05 -36.21
CA LYS A 187 10.53 22.20 -37.06
C LYS A 187 10.57 23.53 -36.29
N LYS A 188 10.18 23.52 -35.00
CA LYS A 188 10.30 24.66 -34.08
C LYS A 188 11.74 24.94 -33.60
N GLY A 189 12.73 24.13 -34.02
CA GLY A 189 14.12 24.24 -33.56
C GLY A 189 14.32 23.86 -32.09
N LYS A 190 13.37 23.13 -31.49
CA LYS A 190 13.35 22.74 -30.07
C LYS A 190 13.80 21.30 -29.83
N ALA A 191 14.12 20.54 -30.87
CA ALA A 191 14.69 19.20 -30.75
C ALA A 191 15.76 18.96 -31.82
N TYR A 192 16.64 18.00 -31.56
CA TYR A 192 17.73 17.63 -32.45
C TYR A 192 18.13 16.16 -32.30
N VAL A 193 18.64 15.55 -33.38
CA VAL A 193 19.16 14.18 -33.35
C VAL A 193 20.64 14.21 -33.00
N CYS A 194 21.01 13.44 -31.98
CA CYS A 194 22.35 13.39 -31.44
C CYS A 194 22.97 12.00 -31.67
N HIS A 195 24.18 12.00 -32.23
CA HIS A 195 25.00 10.82 -32.50
C HIS A 195 26.24 10.75 -31.61
N CYS A 196 26.39 11.69 -30.68
CA CYS A 196 27.54 11.72 -29.80
C CYS A 196 27.54 10.51 -28.88
N ALA A 197 28.73 9.95 -28.65
CA ALA A 197 28.92 8.90 -27.65
C ALA A 197 28.42 9.36 -26.28
N GLN A 198 27.86 8.43 -25.50
CA GLN A 198 27.24 8.72 -24.21
C GLN A 198 28.20 9.38 -23.22
N GLU A 199 29.47 8.95 -23.18
CA GLU A 199 30.49 9.53 -22.29
C GLU A 199 30.79 11.00 -22.63
N ILE A 200 30.97 11.31 -23.92
CA ILE A 200 31.19 12.70 -24.39
C ILE A 200 29.99 13.58 -24.02
N LEU A 201 28.77 13.07 -24.18
CA LEU A 201 27.56 13.81 -23.80
C LEU A 201 27.45 14.03 -22.30
N ARG A 202 27.87 13.06 -21.49
CA ARG A 202 27.89 13.20 -20.03
C ARG A 202 28.85 14.30 -19.61
N GLU A 203 30.05 14.34 -20.19
CA GLU A 203 31.03 15.41 -19.94
C GLU A 203 30.54 16.77 -20.41
N ASN A 204 30.01 16.85 -21.63
CA ASN A 204 29.46 18.08 -22.18
C ASN A 204 28.32 18.62 -21.33
N ARG A 205 27.40 17.75 -20.90
CA ARG A 205 26.30 18.13 -20.00
C ARG A 205 26.81 18.57 -18.63
N ALA A 206 27.86 17.95 -18.08
CA ALA A 206 28.45 18.39 -16.82
C ALA A 206 29.06 19.80 -16.94
N LYS A 207 29.75 20.08 -18.06
CA LYS A 207 30.40 21.37 -18.36
C LYS A 207 29.45 22.43 -18.94
N GLY A 208 28.20 22.08 -19.26
CA GLY A 208 27.25 22.98 -19.90
C GLY A 208 27.58 23.32 -21.37
N VAL A 209 28.34 22.46 -22.04
CA VAL A 209 28.80 22.66 -23.43
C VAL A 209 27.84 22.02 -24.42
N GLU A 210 27.45 22.77 -25.45
CA GLU A 210 26.62 22.26 -26.54
C GLU A 210 27.41 21.32 -27.46
N CYS A 211 26.87 20.14 -27.76
CA CYS A 211 27.49 19.25 -28.74
C CYS A 211 27.29 19.76 -30.18
N SER A 212 28.18 19.39 -31.11
CA SER A 212 28.10 19.78 -32.53
C SER A 212 26.78 19.36 -33.19
N CYS A 213 26.18 18.24 -32.76
CA CYS A 213 24.88 17.78 -33.26
C CYS A 213 23.75 18.79 -33.03
N ARG A 214 23.85 19.64 -32.01
CA ARG A 214 22.81 20.64 -31.64
C ARG A 214 22.75 21.81 -32.62
N GLN A 215 23.86 22.10 -33.32
CA GLN A 215 24.02 23.24 -34.22
C GLN A 215 23.45 23.02 -35.62
N PHE A 216 23.14 21.78 -36.00
CA PHE A 216 22.63 21.52 -37.35
C PHE A 216 21.27 22.19 -37.58
N PRO A 217 21.02 22.77 -38.78
CA PRO A 217 19.75 23.38 -39.14
C PRO A 217 18.57 22.41 -39.05
N ASN A 218 17.36 22.92 -38.83
CA ASN A 218 16.15 22.10 -38.64
C ASN A 218 15.87 21.14 -39.81
N GLY A 219 16.18 21.52 -41.06
CA GLY A 219 16.04 20.65 -42.23
C GLY A 219 16.90 19.38 -42.12
N ILE A 220 18.18 19.54 -41.76
CA ILE A 220 19.11 18.44 -41.54
C ILE A 220 18.67 17.57 -40.33
N GLN A 221 18.12 18.19 -39.29
CA GLN A 221 17.58 17.44 -38.16
C GLN A 221 16.38 16.57 -38.53
N LEU A 222 15.52 17.03 -39.44
CA LEU A 222 14.41 16.22 -39.97
C LEU A 222 14.91 15.04 -40.79
N GLU A 223 15.95 15.22 -41.60
CA GLU A 223 16.59 14.13 -42.32
C GLU A 223 17.16 13.09 -41.35
N ARG A 224 17.95 13.54 -40.37
CA ARG A 224 18.51 12.67 -39.32
C ARG A 224 17.43 11.94 -38.51
N TRP A 225 16.29 12.60 -38.25
CA TRP A 225 15.17 11.96 -37.57
C TRP A 225 14.60 10.80 -38.39
N LYS A 226 14.47 10.96 -39.71
CA LYS A 226 14.04 9.88 -40.61
C LYS A 226 15.08 8.76 -40.68
N GLU A 227 16.37 9.10 -40.68
CA GLU A 227 17.46 8.12 -40.68
C GLU A 227 17.51 7.29 -39.39
N MET A 228 17.13 7.87 -38.25
CA MET A 228 17.11 7.20 -36.94
C MET A 228 16.30 5.90 -36.95
N PHE A 229 15.26 5.78 -37.79
CA PHE A 229 14.46 4.56 -37.96
C PHE A 229 15.22 3.40 -38.64
N LYS A 230 16.34 3.69 -39.31
CA LYS A 230 17.17 2.69 -40.02
C LYS A 230 18.50 2.43 -39.31
N MET A 231 18.88 3.27 -38.35
CA MET A 231 20.14 3.14 -37.60
C MET A 231 20.14 1.95 -36.62
N PRO A 232 21.31 1.44 -36.21
CA PRO A 232 21.40 0.41 -35.19
C PRO A 232 21.05 0.96 -33.79
N GLU A 233 20.64 0.07 -32.87
CA GLU A 233 20.38 0.43 -31.46
C GLU A 233 21.59 1.16 -30.84
N GLY A 234 21.31 2.18 -30.01
CA GLY A 234 22.32 3.00 -29.33
C GLY A 234 23.04 4.07 -30.18
N HIS A 235 22.87 4.10 -31.51
CA HIS A 235 23.64 5.00 -32.38
C HIS A 235 23.12 6.44 -32.43
N ALA A 236 21.83 6.64 -32.16
CA ALA A 236 21.23 7.97 -32.18
C ALA A 236 20.08 8.09 -31.17
N VAL A 237 19.88 9.31 -30.69
CA VAL A 237 18.73 9.70 -29.85
C VAL A 237 18.19 11.05 -30.30
N LEU A 238 16.88 11.25 -30.18
CA LEU A 238 16.31 12.60 -30.29
C LEU A 238 16.38 13.26 -28.91
N ARG A 239 16.90 14.48 -28.84
CA ARG A 239 16.98 15.28 -27.62
C ARG A 239 16.17 16.56 -27.78
N ILE A 240 15.60 17.01 -26.67
CA ILE A 240 15.00 18.34 -26.59
C ILE A 240 16.11 19.36 -26.34
N LYS A 241 16.02 20.55 -26.95
CA LYS A 241 16.95 21.65 -26.68
C LYS A 241 16.45 22.41 -25.45
N THR A 242 17.16 22.29 -24.35
CA THR A 242 16.98 23.13 -23.16
C THR A 242 18.22 24.01 -22.96
N GLU A 243 18.27 24.70 -21.83
CA GLU A 243 19.43 25.51 -21.44
C GLU A 243 20.55 24.61 -20.90
N MET A 244 21.72 24.62 -21.55
CA MET A 244 22.85 23.80 -21.14
C MET A 244 23.50 24.25 -19.83
N MET A 245 23.31 25.52 -19.44
CA MET A 245 23.75 26.06 -18.16
C MET A 245 22.70 25.91 -17.04
N HIS A 246 21.58 25.23 -17.30
CA HIS A 246 20.51 25.05 -16.32
C HIS A 246 21.06 24.43 -15.02
N PRO A 247 20.69 24.92 -13.82
CA PRO A 247 21.29 24.48 -12.56
C PRO A 247 21.09 22.99 -12.27
N ASN A 248 19.96 22.42 -12.71
CA ASN A 248 19.72 20.98 -12.66
C ASN A 248 20.26 20.28 -13.92
N PRO A 249 21.32 19.45 -13.84
CA PRO A 249 21.88 18.76 -15.00
C PRO A 249 20.91 17.78 -15.66
N ALA A 250 19.95 17.24 -14.92
CA ALA A 250 18.97 16.30 -15.45
C ALA A 250 18.03 16.94 -16.50
N PHE A 251 17.86 18.27 -16.44
CA PHE A 251 17.06 19.05 -17.39
C PHE A 251 17.79 19.34 -18.71
N ARG A 252 19.13 19.35 -18.68
CA ARG A 252 19.99 19.69 -19.83
C ARG A 252 19.87 18.67 -20.94
N ASP A 253 19.35 19.10 -22.10
CA ASP A 253 19.16 18.36 -23.34
C ASP A 253 18.75 16.89 -23.14
N ARG A 254 17.64 16.67 -22.41
CA ARG A 254 17.14 15.33 -22.09
C ARG A 254 16.71 14.58 -23.36
N VAL A 255 16.81 13.25 -23.32
CA VAL A 255 16.39 12.38 -24.42
C VAL A 255 14.86 12.36 -24.49
N LEU A 256 14.31 12.51 -25.70
CA LEU A 256 12.90 12.35 -26.03
C LEU A 256 12.59 11.02 -26.71
N PHE A 257 13.50 10.51 -27.54
CA PHE A 257 13.37 9.20 -28.20
C PHE A 257 14.69 8.46 -28.24
N LYS A 258 14.61 7.13 -28.14
CA LYS A 258 15.73 6.19 -28.26
C LYS A 258 15.40 5.08 -29.24
N ILE A 259 16.43 4.52 -29.88
CA ILE A 259 16.30 3.29 -30.67
C ILE A 259 16.34 2.10 -29.71
N SER A 260 15.44 1.14 -29.87
CA SER A 260 15.49 -0.17 -29.22
C SER A 260 14.84 -1.24 -30.09
N ASP A 261 15.57 -2.30 -30.38
CA ASP A 261 15.13 -3.40 -31.25
C ASP A 261 14.45 -4.54 -30.47
N ARG A 262 14.13 -4.30 -29.19
CA ARG A 262 13.41 -5.24 -28.33
C ARG A 262 11.99 -5.46 -28.83
N GLU A 263 11.53 -6.70 -28.70
CA GLU A 263 10.19 -7.10 -29.08
C GLU A 263 9.15 -6.63 -28.06
N HIS A 264 8.07 -5.99 -28.53
CA HIS A 264 7.00 -5.49 -27.67
C HIS A 264 5.83 -6.49 -27.60
N PRO A 265 5.27 -6.81 -26.42
CA PRO A 265 4.22 -7.82 -26.27
C PRO A 265 2.92 -7.55 -27.04
N ARG A 266 2.60 -6.27 -27.34
CA ARG A 266 1.40 -5.90 -28.12
C ARG A 266 1.65 -5.64 -29.60
N VAL A 267 2.83 -5.12 -29.95
CA VAL A 267 3.10 -4.60 -31.32
C VAL A 267 4.30 -5.31 -31.99
N GLY A 268 4.84 -6.35 -31.37
CA GLY A 268 5.99 -7.10 -31.87
C GLY A 268 7.18 -6.19 -32.16
N LYS A 269 7.77 -6.38 -33.34
CA LYS A 269 8.88 -5.57 -33.87
C LYS A 269 8.44 -4.43 -34.80
N LYS A 270 7.16 -4.05 -34.78
CA LYS A 270 6.59 -3.01 -35.67
C LYS A 270 7.27 -1.65 -35.50
N TYR A 271 7.74 -1.35 -34.30
CA TYR A 271 8.39 -0.09 -33.97
C TYR A 271 9.71 -0.34 -33.26
N ARG A 272 10.68 0.55 -33.53
CA ARG A 272 12.01 0.52 -32.92
C ARG A 272 12.48 1.85 -32.36
N VAL A 273 11.79 2.95 -32.67
CA VAL A 273 12.08 4.28 -32.10
C VAL A 273 11.03 4.57 -31.04
N TRP A 274 11.43 4.66 -29.79
CA TRP A 274 10.48 4.71 -28.67
C TRP A 274 10.62 6.01 -27.88
N PRO A 275 9.48 6.65 -27.52
CA PRO A 275 9.51 7.88 -26.72
C PRO A 275 9.95 7.59 -25.29
N THR A 276 10.53 8.59 -24.64
CA THR A 276 10.70 8.59 -23.19
C THR A 276 9.40 8.93 -22.47
N LEU A 277 9.43 8.78 -21.14
CA LEU A 277 8.29 9.05 -20.27
C LEU A 277 7.84 10.50 -20.40
N GLU A 278 8.77 11.45 -20.37
CA GLU A 278 8.48 12.90 -20.41
C GLU A 278 7.88 13.31 -21.76
N MET A 279 8.38 12.73 -22.86
CA MET A 279 7.87 13.02 -24.19
C MET A 279 6.43 12.52 -24.37
N SER A 280 6.20 11.26 -24.02
CA SER A 280 4.88 10.64 -24.21
C SER A 280 3.82 11.23 -23.29
N TRP A 281 4.13 11.49 -22.01
CA TRP A 281 3.16 12.11 -21.09
C TRP A 281 2.86 13.56 -21.44
N ALA A 282 3.86 14.37 -21.80
CA ALA A 282 3.58 15.76 -22.16
C ALA A 282 2.52 15.86 -23.27
N ILE A 283 2.56 14.96 -24.26
CA ILE A 283 1.61 14.90 -25.37
C ILE A 283 0.27 14.32 -24.91
N ASP A 284 0.29 13.17 -24.24
CA ASP A 284 -0.94 12.47 -23.87
C ASP A 284 -1.77 13.27 -22.88
N ASP A 285 -1.14 13.97 -21.95
CA ASP A 285 -1.81 14.77 -20.94
C ASP A 285 -2.64 15.87 -21.58
N HIS A 286 -2.06 16.54 -22.56
CA HIS A 286 -2.73 17.57 -23.32
C HIS A 286 -3.85 16.98 -24.20
N LEU A 287 -3.53 15.98 -25.03
CA LEU A 287 -4.48 15.43 -26.00
C LEU A 287 -5.64 14.68 -25.36
N LEU A 288 -5.43 14.07 -24.19
CA LEU A 288 -6.46 13.39 -23.42
C LEU A 288 -7.15 14.32 -22.43
N GLY A 289 -6.82 15.62 -22.42
CA GLY A 289 -7.46 16.64 -21.59
C GLY A 289 -7.32 16.35 -20.10
N ILE A 290 -6.17 15.83 -19.66
CA ILE A 290 -5.90 15.62 -18.24
C ILE A 290 -5.79 16.98 -17.57
N THR A 291 -6.46 17.12 -16.42
CA THR A 291 -6.51 18.38 -15.66
C THR A 291 -5.71 18.30 -14.36
N HIS A 292 -5.65 17.10 -13.77
CA HIS A 292 -5.01 16.84 -12.50
C HIS A 292 -4.16 15.59 -12.59
N ILE A 293 -2.95 15.69 -12.07
CA ILE A 293 -1.94 14.66 -12.15
C ILE A 293 -1.43 14.38 -10.75
N LEU A 294 -1.83 13.25 -10.17
CA LEU A 294 -1.25 12.76 -8.93
C LEU A 294 -0.19 11.70 -9.22
N ARG A 295 1.05 11.97 -8.82
CA ARG A 295 2.20 11.09 -9.07
C ARG A 295 3.21 11.10 -7.91
N GLY A 296 4.15 10.17 -7.93
CA GLY A 296 5.23 10.11 -6.93
C GLY A 296 6.20 11.29 -7.03
N ASN A 297 6.82 11.67 -5.90
CA ASN A 297 7.85 12.71 -5.81
C ASN A 297 9.12 12.39 -6.63
N ASP A 298 9.36 11.12 -6.94
CA ASP A 298 10.44 10.68 -7.81
C ASP A 298 10.31 11.20 -9.23
N LEU A 299 9.11 11.63 -9.65
CA LEU A 299 8.79 12.10 -11.00
C LEU A 299 8.80 13.64 -11.14
N ARG A 300 9.55 14.36 -10.29
CA ARG A 300 9.63 15.82 -10.31
C ARG A 300 10.30 16.35 -11.56
N ILE A 301 11.44 15.79 -11.95
CA ILE A 301 12.15 16.23 -13.15
C ILE A 301 11.34 15.93 -14.42
N GLU A 302 10.60 14.83 -14.45
CA GLU A 302 9.66 14.49 -15.52
C GLU A 302 8.57 15.56 -15.63
N THR A 303 8.07 16.04 -14.49
CA THR A 303 7.08 17.14 -14.46
C THR A 303 7.65 18.43 -15.04
N ASP A 304 8.88 18.79 -14.69
CA ASP A 304 9.54 19.99 -15.22
C ASP A 304 9.75 19.89 -16.74
N MET A 305 10.12 18.70 -17.23
CA MET A 305 10.27 18.43 -18.65
C MET A 305 8.94 18.48 -19.39
N GLU A 306 7.87 17.93 -18.81
CA GLU A 306 6.53 17.99 -19.37
C GLU A 306 6.04 19.44 -19.50
N LYS A 307 6.22 20.25 -18.44
CA LYS A 307 5.95 21.70 -18.47
C LYS A 307 6.70 22.41 -19.58
N TYR A 308 7.99 22.11 -19.74
CA TYR A 308 8.79 22.71 -20.81
C TYR A 308 8.25 22.37 -22.21
N VAL A 309 7.79 21.14 -22.41
CA VAL A 309 7.14 20.74 -23.67
C VAL A 309 5.80 21.46 -23.85
N TRP A 310 4.99 21.58 -22.79
CA TRP A 310 3.73 22.33 -22.82
C TRP A 310 3.94 23.80 -23.17
N ASP A 311 4.95 24.46 -22.59
CA ASP A 311 5.32 25.84 -22.90
C ASP A 311 5.70 26.02 -24.38
N ILE A 312 6.47 25.09 -24.97
CA ILE A 312 6.86 25.13 -26.40
C ILE A 312 5.64 25.11 -27.32
N PHE A 313 4.59 24.39 -26.92
CA PHE A 313 3.34 24.27 -27.67
C PHE A 313 2.26 25.26 -27.22
N ALA A 314 2.56 26.14 -26.24
CA ALA A 314 1.60 27.04 -25.60
C ALA A 314 0.34 26.30 -25.08
N TRP A 315 0.55 25.12 -24.51
CA TRP A 315 -0.52 24.32 -23.91
C TRP A 315 -0.76 24.70 -22.46
N LYS A 316 -2.02 24.63 -22.04
CA LYS A 316 -2.37 24.84 -20.64
C LYS A 316 -1.83 23.72 -19.77
N HIS A 317 -1.23 24.08 -18.64
CA HIS A 317 -0.67 23.12 -17.70
C HIS A 317 -1.77 22.47 -16.86
N PRO A 318 -1.80 21.13 -16.76
CA PRO A 318 -2.56 20.46 -15.70
C PRO A 318 -1.97 20.74 -14.32
N GLU A 319 -2.82 20.71 -13.30
CA GLU A 319 -2.37 20.78 -11.92
C GLU A 319 -1.62 19.49 -11.57
N THR A 320 -0.35 19.61 -11.19
CA THR A 320 0.48 18.45 -10.83
C THR A 320 0.75 18.42 -9.35
N ILE A 321 0.39 17.29 -8.73
CA ILE A 321 0.48 17.06 -7.29
C ILE A 321 1.41 15.88 -7.06
N HIS A 322 2.53 16.14 -6.38
CA HIS A 322 3.45 15.09 -5.98
C HIS A 322 3.12 14.56 -4.58
N THR A 323 2.99 13.24 -4.48
CA THR A 323 2.91 12.51 -3.21
C THR A 323 4.25 11.86 -2.91
N GLY A 324 4.63 11.86 -1.64
CA GLY A 324 5.72 11.05 -1.12
C GLY A 324 5.44 9.56 -1.32
N LEU A 325 6.52 8.83 -1.54
CA LEU A 325 6.53 7.39 -1.63
C LEU A 325 6.24 6.80 -0.25
N ILE A 326 5.58 5.63 -0.25
CA ILE A 326 5.37 4.87 0.98
C ILE A 326 6.33 3.70 1.04
N ARG A 327 6.98 3.56 2.20
CA ARG A 327 7.66 2.33 2.58
C ARG A 327 6.85 1.67 3.67
N ILE A 328 6.53 0.40 3.49
CA ILE A 328 5.84 -0.36 4.52
C ILE A 328 6.87 -1.03 5.42
N GLU A 329 6.79 -0.75 6.71
CA GLU A 329 7.61 -1.38 7.75
C GLU A 329 6.99 -2.71 8.19
N GLY A 330 7.84 -3.66 8.59
CA GLY A 330 7.42 -5.04 8.90
C GLY A 330 7.35 -5.95 7.67
N LEU A 331 7.81 -5.47 6.51
CA LEU A 331 8.05 -6.31 5.34
C LEU A 331 9.53 -6.71 5.34
N ASP A 332 9.80 -8.01 5.51
CA ASP A 332 11.18 -8.57 5.53
C ASP A 332 11.92 -8.41 4.18
N ALA A 333 11.30 -7.80 3.17
CA ALA A 333 11.94 -7.40 1.93
C ALA A 333 11.48 -6.00 1.51
N LYS A 334 12.41 -5.19 0.97
CA LYS A 334 12.03 -4.02 0.14
C LYS A 334 11.13 -4.52 -0.98
N VAL A 335 9.83 -4.23 -0.92
CA VAL A 335 8.86 -4.56 -1.98
C VAL A 335 9.23 -3.71 -3.20
N SER A 336 9.97 -4.32 -4.12
CA SER A 336 10.33 -3.73 -5.40
C SER A 336 9.62 -4.53 -6.49
N LYS A 337 8.84 -3.85 -7.32
CA LYS A 337 8.13 -4.46 -8.46
C LYS A 337 9.09 -5.29 -9.33
N SER A 338 10.27 -4.74 -9.64
CA SER A 338 11.29 -5.42 -10.46
C SER A 338 11.89 -6.64 -9.76
N LYS A 339 12.10 -6.56 -8.43
CA LYS A 339 12.57 -7.72 -7.66
C LYS A 339 11.52 -8.83 -7.68
N SER A 340 10.28 -8.55 -7.30
CA SER A 340 9.20 -9.56 -7.30
C SER A 340 9.00 -10.19 -8.68
N GLN A 341 9.07 -9.39 -9.75
CA GLN A 341 9.03 -9.90 -11.12
C GLN A 341 10.15 -10.91 -11.40
N LYS A 342 11.40 -10.58 -11.02
CA LYS A 342 12.55 -11.47 -11.19
C LYS A 342 12.36 -12.78 -10.40
N GLU A 343 11.95 -12.69 -9.14
CA GLU A 343 11.72 -13.85 -8.27
C GLU A 343 10.63 -14.80 -8.80
N VAL A 344 9.53 -14.24 -9.33
CA VAL A 344 8.45 -15.04 -9.95
C VAL A 344 8.95 -15.71 -11.23
N ARG A 345 9.67 -14.98 -12.09
CA ARG A 345 10.19 -15.54 -13.35
C ARG A 345 11.24 -16.62 -13.16
N GLU A 346 12.08 -16.47 -12.14
CA GLU A 346 13.10 -17.47 -11.78
C GLU A 346 12.52 -18.64 -10.97
N GLY A 347 11.19 -18.67 -10.74
CA GLY A 347 10.49 -19.75 -10.05
C GLY A 347 10.75 -19.81 -8.53
N ARG A 348 11.41 -18.81 -7.95
CA ARG A 348 11.63 -18.72 -6.49
C ARG A 348 10.34 -18.38 -5.76
N PHE A 349 9.50 -17.56 -6.39
CA PHE A 349 8.10 -17.36 -6.00
C PHE A 349 7.21 -18.18 -6.93
N PHE A 350 6.18 -18.83 -6.38
CA PHE A 350 5.36 -19.76 -7.15
C PHE A 350 4.35 -19.07 -8.09
N GLY A 351 4.21 -17.75 -7.98
CA GLY A 351 3.29 -16.94 -8.77
C GLY A 351 3.16 -15.53 -8.22
N TRP A 352 2.31 -14.71 -8.87
CA TRP A 352 2.00 -13.37 -8.39
C TRP A 352 1.15 -13.37 -7.13
N ASP A 353 0.42 -14.43 -6.87
CA ASP A 353 -0.30 -14.61 -5.61
C ASP A 353 0.63 -14.96 -4.45
N ASP A 354 1.89 -15.37 -4.66
CA ASP A 354 2.82 -15.72 -3.58
C ASP A 354 2.87 -14.61 -2.49
N PRO A 355 2.71 -14.94 -1.19
CA PRO A 355 2.64 -13.98 -0.09
C PRO A 355 3.81 -13.01 -0.02
N ARG A 356 4.97 -13.41 -0.54
CA ARG A 356 6.20 -12.61 -0.54
C ARG A 356 6.23 -11.53 -1.61
N THR A 357 5.34 -11.61 -2.61
CA THR A 357 5.27 -10.61 -3.70
C THR A 357 4.67 -9.29 -3.23
N TRP A 358 3.79 -9.32 -2.22
CA TRP A 358 2.98 -8.18 -1.77
C TRP A 358 2.17 -7.52 -2.90
N SER A 359 1.88 -8.31 -3.94
CA SER A 359 1.01 -7.89 -5.02
C SER A 359 -0.45 -7.77 -4.54
N ILE A 360 -1.30 -7.12 -5.32
CA ILE A 360 -2.75 -7.14 -5.06
C ILE A 360 -3.28 -8.59 -5.09
N GLN A 361 -2.85 -9.42 -6.04
CA GLN A 361 -3.21 -10.85 -6.11
C GLN A 361 -2.84 -11.60 -4.83
N SER A 362 -1.68 -11.29 -4.25
CA SER A 362 -1.22 -11.87 -3.00
C SER A 362 -2.08 -11.43 -1.80
N LEU A 363 -2.41 -10.14 -1.72
CA LEU A 363 -3.26 -9.60 -0.66
C LEU A 363 -4.68 -10.19 -0.73
N ILE A 364 -5.23 -10.36 -1.93
CA ILE A 364 -6.51 -11.05 -2.17
C ILE A 364 -6.46 -12.47 -1.58
N LYS A 365 -5.42 -13.22 -1.94
CA LYS A 365 -5.25 -14.61 -1.53
C LYS A 365 -5.03 -14.80 -0.03
N ARG A 366 -4.53 -13.75 0.62
CA ARG A 366 -4.37 -13.66 2.08
C ARG A 366 -5.64 -13.19 2.81
N GLY A 367 -6.71 -12.85 2.09
CA GLY A 367 -7.96 -12.38 2.71
C GLY A 367 -7.92 -10.92 3.17
N ILE A 368 -7.04 -10.10 2.60
CA ILE A 368 -7.12 -8.65 2.76
C ILE A 368 -8.24 -8.13 1.86
N THR A 369 -9.14 -7.35 2.43
CA THR A 369 -10.31 -6.81 1.72
C THR A 369 -9.95 -5.58 0.89
N SER A 370 -10.74 -5.31 -0.14
CA SER A 370 -10.56 -4.13 -1.00
C SER A 370 -10.77 -2.84 -0.21
N GLU A 371 -11.75 -2.88 0.70
CA GLU A 371 -12.14 -1.84 1.64
C GLU A 371 -10.99 -1.53 2.59
N ALA A 372 -10.31 -2.55 3.15
CA ALA A 372 -9.15 -2.32 4.01
C ALA A 372 -8.03 -1.60 3.28
N ILE A 373 -7.76 -1.94 2.01
CA ILE A 373 -6.73 -1.29 1.21
C ILE A 373 -7.10 0.16 0.90
N LYS A 374 -8.37 0.43 0.55
CA LYS A 374 -8.87 1.80 0.33
C LYS A 374 -8.77 2.64 1.59
N ASP A 375 -9.25 2.13 2.72
CA ASP A 375 -9.20 2.81 4.01
C ASP A 375 -7.75 3.06 4.44
N PHE A 376 -6.85 2.09 4.23
CA PHE A 376 -5.43 2.28 4.50
C PHE A 376 -4.81 3.39 3.64
N VAL A 377 -5.16 3.48 2.36
CA VAL A 377 -4.69 4.58 1.48
C VAL A 377 -5.31 5.92 1.88
N ARG A 378 -6.58 5.95 2.30
CA ARG A 378 -7.23 7.17 2.83
C ARG A 378 -6.56 7.65 4.11
N GLU A 379 -6.25 6.75 5.05
CA GLU A 379 -5.56 7.08 6.30
C GLU A 379 -4.15 7.64 6.05
N ILE A 380 -3.42 7.10 5.08
CA ILE A 380 -2.11 7.65 4.67
C ILE A 380 -2.28 9.02 4.01
N GLY A 381 -3.32 9.17 3.19
CA GLY A 381 -3.68 10.39 2.51
C GLY A 381 -2.62 10.93 1.53
N LEU A 382 -2.80 12.19 1.18
CA LEU A 382 -1.89 12.94 0.33
C LEU A 382 -0.77 13.58 1.18
N ASN A 383 0.30 12.83 1.43
CA ASN A 383 1.51 13.37 2.04
C ASN A 383 2.52 13.75 0.95
N ARG A 384 3.12 14.95 1.03
CA ARG A 384 4.21 15.39 0.14
C ARG A 384 5.58 14.84 0.54
N GLN A 385 5.73 14.24 1.72
CA GLN A 385 6.97 13.65 2.18
C GLN A 385 6.89 12.12 2.16
N ASP A 386 8.04 11.48 1.90
CA ASP A 386 8.13 10.04 1.97
C ASP A 386 7.83 9.58 3.40
N THR A 387 7.01 8.54 3.51
CA THR A 387 6.51 8.09 4.81
C THR A 387 6.76 6.60 4.99
N VAL A 388 7.15 6.22 6.20
CA VAL A 388 7.21 4.82 6.62
C VAL A 388 5.94 4.49 7.39
N VAL A 389 5.23 3.44 6.97
CA VAL A 389 3.95 3.04 7.58
C VAL A 389 4.05 1.58 8.03
N PRO A 390 3.78 1.26 9.31
CA PRO A 390 3.74 -0.12 9.78
C PRO A 390 2.66 -0.92 9.05
N ILE A 391 2.97 -2.16 8.65
CA ILE A 391 1.98 -3.05 8.04
C ILE A 391 0.81 -3.37 8.99
N ASP A 392 1.06 -3.31 10.30
CA ASP A 392 0.05 -3.54 11.33
C ASP A 392 -1.13 -2.57 11.23
N ASN A 393 -0.95 -1.38 10.63
CA ASN A 393 -2.05 -0.46 10.38
C ASN A 393 -3.05 -1.06 9.38
N LEU A 394 -2.56 -1.61 8.25
CA LEU A 394 -3.43 -2.30 7.28
C LEU A 394 -4.12 -3.51 7.92
N TYR A 395 -3.40 -4.26 8.75
CA TYR A 395 -3.96 -5.42 9.46
C TYR A 395 -5.00 -5.03 10.50
N ALA A 396 -4.80 -3.93 11.22
CA ALA A 396 -5.77 -3.42 12.19
C ALA A 396 -7.08 -3.01 11.48
N ILE A 397 -6.98 -2.34 10.33
CA ILE A 397 -8.14 -1.98 9.51
C ILE A 397 -8.86 -3.25 9.02
N ASN A 398 -8.11 -4.21 8.43
CA ASN A 398 -8.71 -5.43 7.91
C ASN A 398 -9.34 -6.29 9.02
N ARG A 399 -8.69 -6.38 10.18
CA ARG A 399 -9.25 -7.03 11.38
C ARG A 399 -10.57 -6.38 11.79
N ARG A 400 -10.62 -5.05 11.88
CA ARG A 400 -11.84 -4.32 12.25
C ARG A 400 -13.01 -4.60 11.31
N LEU A 401 -12.73 -4.79 10.02
CA LEU A 401 -13.75 -5.10 9.00
C LEU A 401 -14.21 -6.56 9.06
N LEU A 402 -13.30 -7.49 9.35
CA LEU A 402 -13.59 -8.93 9.34
C LEU A 402 -14.14 -9.47 10.66
N ASP A 403 -13.66 -8.98 11.81
CA ASP A 403 -13.84 -9.62 13.13
C ASP A 403 -15.31 -9.91 13.43
N LYS A 404 -16.21 -8.96 13.17
CA LYS A 404 -17.65 -9.08 13.46
C LYS A 404 -18.33 -10.27 12.77
N GLU A 405 -17.92 -10.56 11.54
CA GLU A 405 -18.60 -11.53 10.66
C GLU A 405 -17.88 -12.88 10.59
N THR A 406 -16.64 -12.96 11.08
CA THR A 406 -15.77 -14.12 10.84
C THR A 406 -16.01 -15.23 11.87
N ASP A 407 -16.24 -16.45 11.39
CA ASP A 407 -16.34 -17.64 12.25
C ASP A 407 -14.97 -18.08 12.77
N ARG A 408 -14.94 -18.53 14.03
CA ARG A 408 -13.72 -18.88 14.74
C ARG A 408 -13.52 -20.38 14.84
N TYR A 409 -12.34 -20.84 14.47
CA TYR A 409 -11.92 -22.24 14.48
C TYR A 409 -10.62 -22.41 15.27
N PHE A 410 -10.20 -23.65 15.48
CA PHE A 410 -8.90 -23.97 16.07
C PHE A 410 -7.98 -24.59 15.05
N PHE A 411 -6.72 -24.14 15.07
CA PHE A 411 -5.61 -24.74 14.34
C PHE A 411 -4.43 -24.92 15.29
N VAL A 412 -3.99 -26.17 15.45
CA VAL A 412 -2.89 -26.57 16.30
C VAL A 412 -1.72 -26.96 15.41
N TRP A 413 -0.72 -26.08 15.34
CA TRP A 413 0.58 -26.35 14.70
C TRP A 413 1.51 -27.07 15.68
N ASN A 414 2.49 -27.81 15.14
CA ASN A 414 3.41 -28.64 15.93
C ASN A 414 2.68 -29.41 17.06
N PRO A 415 1.70 -30.25 16.71
CA PRO A 415 0.75 -30.79 17.67
C PRO A 415 1.40 -31.78 18.65
N VAL A 416 1.17 -31.60 19.94
CA VAL A 416 1.41 -32.58 21.00
C VAL A 416 0.09 -33.25 21.36
N LYS A 417 0.09 -34.58 21.37
CA LYS A 417 -1.08 -35.35 21.79
C LYS A 417 -1.11 -35.40 23.32
N ILE A 418 -2.26 -35.06 23.90
CA ILE A 418 -2.57 -35.31 25.31
C ILE A 418 -3.84 -36.17 25.39
N LYS A 419 -3.94 -36.97 26.44
CA LYS A 419 -5.11 -37.81 26.73
C LYS A 419 -5.82 -37.24 27.95
N ILE A 420 -7.13 -37.04 27.84
CA ILE A 420 -7.94 -36.54 28.95
C ILE A 420 -8.87 -37.67 29.42
N GLU A 421 -8.76 -38.03 30.69
CA GLU A 421 -9.62 -39.04 31.30
C GLU A 421 -11.08 -38.54 31.43
N ASN A 422 -12.05 -39.46 31.33
CA ASN A 422 -13.48 -39.24 31.61
C ASN A 422 -14.20 -38.16 30.79
N VAL A 423 -13.73 -37.85 29.56
CA VAL A 423 -14.43 -36.92 28.65
C VAL A 423 -15.70 -37.55 28.04
N LEU A 424 -15.81 -38.88 28.05
CA LEU A 424 -16.79 -39.69 27.30
C LEU A 424 -18.26 -39.56 27.72
N GLU A 425 -18.59 -38.88 28.82
CA GLU A 425 -19.99 -38.72 29.23
C GLU A 425 -20.80 -37.84 28.27
N LYS A 426 -20.14 -36.98 27.47
CA LYS A 426 -20.78 -36.16 26.42
C LYS A 426 -20.12 -36.41 25.06
N LYS A 427 -20.90 -36.88 24.08
CA LYS A 427 -20.41 -37.17 22.72
C LYS A 427 -20.26 -35.93 21.83
N GLU A 428 -21.03 -34.88 22.12
CA GLU A 428 -21.05 -33.62 21.36
C GLU A 428 -21.09 -32.43 22.31
N PHE A 429 -20.35 -31.38 21.96
CA PHE A 429 -20.27 -30.13 22.70
C PHE A 429 -20.65 -28.96 21.79
N ASP A 430 -21.36 -27.98 22.33
CA ASP A 430 -21.67 -26.73 21.65
C ASP A 430 -20.50 -25.76 21.83
N ILE A 431 -19.92 -25.33 20.71
CA ILE A 431 -18.76 -24.46 20.66
C ILE A 431 -19.17 -23.16 20.00
N GLN A 432 -19.06 -22.05 20.72
CA GLN A 432 -19.42 -20.74 20.20
C GLN A 432 -18.60 -20.43 18.94
N VAL A 433 -19.25 -19.99 17.86
CA VAL A 433 -18.56 -19.69 16.59
C VAL A 433 -17.93 -18.30 16.61
N HIS A 434 -18.45 -17.38 17.43
CA HIS A 434 -17.91 -16.03 17.59
C HIS A 434 -18.28 -15.46 18.97
N PRO A 435 -17.38 -14.77 19.71
CA PRO A 435 -17.66 -14.29 21.07
C PRO A 435 -18.86 -13.36 21.20
N ASP A 436 -19.09 -12.54 20.17
CA ASP A 436 -20.18 -11.56 20.16
C ASP A 436 -21.48 -12.10 19.54
N ARG A 437 -21.49 -13.35 19.06
CA ARG A 437 -22.68 -14.00 18.48
C ARG A 437 -23.10 -15.19 19.34
N GLN A 438 -24.41 -15.44 19.44
CA GLN A 438 -24.95 -16.57 20.23
C GLN A 438 -24.87 -17.91 19.50
N GLU A 439 -24.48 -17.90 18.23
CA GLU A 439 -24.39 -19.09 17.39
C GLU A 439 -23.33 -20.06 17.89
N THR A 440 -23.65 -21.35 17.86
CA THR A 440 -22.77 -22.44 18.24
C THR A 440 -22.65 -23.48 17.13
N ARG A 441 -21.51 -24.16 17.07
CA ARG A 441 -21.30 -25.36 16.27
C ARG A 441 -21.18 -26.58 17.19
N LYS A 442 -21.86 -27.66 16.83
CA LYS A 442 -21.67 -28.95 17.48
C LYS A 442 -20.34 -29.57 17.06
N MET A 443 -19.50 -29.92 18.03
CA MET A 443 -18.24 -30.61 17.81
C MET A 443 -18.19 -31.92 18.60
N LYS A 444 -17.78 -33.00 17.93
CA LYS A 444 -17.52 -34.29 18.56
C LYS A 444 -16.17 -34.26 19.26
N ILE A 445 -16.15 -34.71 20.51
CA ILE A 445 -14.94 -34.73 21.33
C ILE A 445 -14.60 -36.17 21.69
N LYS A 446 -13.31 -36.50 21.58
CA LYS A 446 -12.71 -37.79 21.93
C LYS A 446 -11.81 -37.60 23.16
N ASN A 447 -11.28 -38.69 23.71
CA ASN A 447 -10.29 -38.61 24.80
C ASN A 447 -8.94 -38.09 24.34
N ASP A 448 -8.68 -38.17 23.04
CA ASP A 448 -7.46 -37.65 22.42
C ASP A 448 -7.63 -36.17 22.09
N PHE A 449 -6.74 -35.34 22.62
CA PHE A 449 -6.63 -33.92 22.32
C PHE A 449 -5.24 -33.62 21.76
N TYR A 450 -5.18 -32.58 20.95
CA TYR A 450 -3.96 -32.02 20.40
C TYR A 450 -3.86 -30.56 20.83
N VAL A 451 -2.70 -30.20 21.34
CA VAL A 451 -2.36 -28.83 21.77
C VAL A 451 -1.05 -28.41 21.13
N VAL A 452 -0.79 -27.10 21.07
CA VAL A 452 0.46 -26.58 20.51
C VAL A 452 1.62 -26.95 21.43
N LYS A 453 2.72 -27.48 20.85
CA LYS A 453 3.91 -27.87 21.61
C LYS A 453 4.42 -26.79 22.57
N ASP A 454 4.54 -25.55 22.08
CA ASP A 454 5.05 -24.43 22.88
C ASP A 454 4.17 -24.14 24.11
N ASP A 455 2.84 -24.27 23.97
CA ASP A 455 1.90 -24.13 25.09
C ASP A 455 2.04 -25.32 26.05
N PHE A 456 2.18 -26.55 25.55
CA PHE A 456 2.39 -27.75 26.35
C PHE A 456 3.67 -27.64 27.20
N ASP A 457 4.81 -27.35 26.58
CA ASP A 457 6.11 -27.27 27.24
C ASP A 457 6.13 -26.16 28.31
N LYS A 458 5.50 -25.01 28.02
CA LYS A 458 5.46 -23.85 28.94
C LYS A 458 4.50 -24.01 30.11
N LEU A 459 3.42 -24.78 29.91
CA LEU A 459 2.31 -24.89 30.86
C LEU A 459 2.19 -26.27 31.51
N LYS A 460 3.09 -27.22 31.19
CA LYS A 460 3.14 -28.54 31.83
C LYS A 460 3.12 -28.43 33.36
N GLY A 461 2.29 -29.25 33.99
CA GLY A 461 2.03 -29.28 35.43
C GLY A 461 1.09 -28.20 35.96
N LYS A 462 0.75 -27.17 35.17
CA LYS A 462 -0.13 -26.06 35.59
C LYS A 462 -1.61 -26.34 35.27
N GLU A 463 -2.51 -25.71 36.02
CA GLU A 463 -3.92 -25.67 35.68
C GLU A 463 -4.15 -24.67 34.53
N ILE A 464 -4.79 -25.12 33.45
CA ILE A 464 -5.12 -24.33 32.27
C ILE A 464 -6.58 -24.57 31.87
N ARG A 465 -7.11 -23.70 31.01
CA ARG A 465 -8.44 -23.85 30.42
C ARG A 465 -8.34 -24.20 28.93
N LEU A 466 -8.98 -25.30 28.54
CA LEU A 466 -9.28 -25.55 27.14
C LEU A 466 -10.43 -24.63 26.72
N ILE A 467 -10.18 -23.75 25.76
CA ILE A 467 -11.16 -22.74 25.31
C ILE A 467 -12.49 -23.44 24.95
N HIS A 468 -13.61 -22.81 25.34
CA HIS A 468 -14.99 -23.31 25.20
C HIS A 468 -15.35 -24.60 25.96
N LEU A 469 -14.40 -25.23 26.66
CA LEU A 469 -14.64 -26.45 27.42
C LEU A 469 -14.46 -26.24 28.93
N PHE A 470 -13.44 -26.88 29.50
CA PHE A 470 -13.20 -27.05 30.92
C PHE A 470 -11.72 -26.83 31.23
N ASN A 471 -11.39 -26.87 32.52
CA ASN A 471 -10.04 -26.72 33.02
C ASN A 471 -9.41 -28.10 33.23
N ILE A 472 -8.11 -28.19 32.97
CA ILE A 472 -7.31 -29.39 33.19
C ILE A 472 -5.99 -29.03 33.88
N LYS A 473 -5.37 -30.01 34.54
CA LYS A 473 -3.95 -29.95 34.85
C LYS A 473 -3.18 -30.47 33.64
N MET A 474 -2.39 -29.60 33.00
CA MET A 474 -1.69 -29.90 31.75
C MET A 474 -0.61 -30.98 31.94
N ASP A 475 -0.82 -32.14 31.35
CA ASP A 475 0.17 -33.23 31.23
C ASP A 475 -0.16 -34.15 30.04
N GLU A 476 0.69 -35.13 29.75
CA GLU A 476 0.41 -36.15 28.71
C GLU A 476 -0.87 -36.92 29.02
N GLU A 477 -1.08 -37.25 30.30
CA GLU A 477 -2.33 -37.76 30.85
C GLU A 477 -2.93 -36.70 31.79
N SER A 478 -3.91 -35.99 31.27
CA SER A 478 -4.57 -34.88 31.95
C SER A 478 -5.90 -35.31 32.56
N LYS A 479 -6.29 -34.65 33.66
CA LYS A 479 -7.61 -34.83 34.29
C LYS A 479 -8.36 -33.51 34.34
N ILE A 480 -9.69 -33.58 34.22
CA ILE A 480 -10.58 -32.44 34.36
C ILE A 480 -10.55 -31.98 35.82
N THR A 481 -10.20 -30.72 36.06
CA THR A 481 -10.15 -30.14 37.40
C THR A 481 -11.41 -29.34 37.75
N SER A 482 -12.03 -28.69 36.75
CA SER A 482 -13.26 -27.90 36.94
C SER A 482 -13.87 -27.54 35.59
N ILE A 483 -15.20 -27.40 35.52
CA ILE A 483 -15.92 -26.89 34.34
C ILE A 483 -15.99 -25.35 34.36
N GLU A 484 -15.99 -24.75 35.55
CA GLU A 484 -16.12 -23.30 35.74
C GLU A 484 -14.99 -22.53 35.07
N ASN A 485 -15.33 -21.39 34.47
CA ASN A 485 -14.36 -20.54 33.80
C ASN A 485 -13.56 -19.72 34.82
N LYS A 486 -12.43 -20.28 35.27
CA LYS A 486 -11.48 -19.60 36.15
C LYS A 486 -10.61 -18.61 35.35
N LYS A 487 -10.07 -17.59 36.02
CA LYS A 487 -9.09 -16.66 35.45
C LYS A 487 -7.68 -17.30 35.37
N ILE A 488 -7.56 -18.35 34.58
CA ILE A 488 -6.34 -19.15 34.34
C ILE A 488 -5.92 -19.07 32.87
N PRO A 489 -4.67 -19.46 32.51
CA PRO A 489 -4.23 -19.47 31.11
C PRO A 489 -5.16 -20.29 30.22
N LYS A 490 -5.55 -19.73 29.07
CA LYS A 490 -6.46 -20.38 28.11
C LYS A 490 -5.69 -20.81 26.87
N ILE A 491 -5.95 -22.03 26.39
CA ILE A 491 -5.35 -22.56 25.17
C ILE A 491 -6.40 -23.11 24.21
N HIS A 492 -6.12 -23.00 22.91
CA HIS A 492 -6.89 -23.67 21.88
C HIS A 492 -6.41 -25.12 21.75
N TRP A 493 -7.25 -25.97 21.16
CA TRP A 493 -7.05 -27.40 21.09
C TRP A 493 -7.82 -27.98 19.90
N VAL A 494 -7.48 -29.21 19.52
CA VAL A 494 -8.25 -29.99 18.53
C VAL A 494 -8.42 -31.41 19.05
N SER A 495 -9.62 -31.97 18.96
CA SER A 495 -9.88 -33.39 19.28
C SER A 495 -10.31 -34.17 18.03
N ASP A 496 -11.42 -33.76 17.40
CA ASP A 496 -11.79 -34.28 16.07
C ASP A 496 -11.01 -33.54 14.98
N LYS A 497 -9.86 -34.12 14.61
CA LYS A 497 -8.85 -33.46 13.79
C LYS A 497 -9.06 -33.62 12.29
N VAL A 498 -8.66 -32.58 11.56
CA VAL A 498 -8.47 -32.56 10.11
C VAL A 498 -7.03 -32.12 9.83
N LYS A 499 -6.35 -32.80 8.90
CA LYS A 499 -5.02 -32.35 8.46
C LYS A 499 -5.15 -31.00 7.78
N ALA A 500 -4.41 -30.01 8.26
CA ALA A 500 -4.43 -28.67 7.72
C ALA A 500 -3.02 -28.09 7.66
N ARG A 501 -2.82 -27.14 6.75
CA ARG A 501 -1.61 -26.33 6.68
C ARG A 501 -1.95 -24.89 6.31
N VAL A 502 -1.19 -23.95 6.86
CA VAL A 502 -1.34 -22.53 6.59
C VAL A 502 -0.08 -21.99 5.92
N LEU A 503 -0.24 -21.34 4.77
CA LEU A 503 0.84 -20.64 4.09
C LEU A 503 1.08 -19.29 4.79
N MET A 504 2.28 -19.14 5.33
CA MET A 504 2.67 -17.95 6.09
C MET A 504 3.24 -16.85 5.18
N PRO A 505 3.31 -15.59 5.66
CA PRO A 505 3.83 -14.48 4.86
C PRO A 505 5.26 -14.65 4.32
N ASP A 506 6.07 -15.49 4.96
CA ASP A 506 7.43 -15.82 4.53
C ASP A 506 7.48 -16.89 3.42
N GLY A 507 6.32 -17.34 2.93
CA GLY A 507 6.18 -18.36 1.89
C GLY A 507 6.33 -19.80 2.40
N LYS A 508 6.41 -20.02 3.72
CA LYS A 508 6.51 -21.36 4.30
C LYS A 508 5.15 -21.87 4.75
N TRP A 509 4.97 -23.18 4.66
CA TRP A 509 3.81 -23.88 5.19
C TRP A 509 4.02 -24.19 6.67
N THR A 510 3.05 -23.82 7.49
CA THR A 510 2.92 -24.31 8.87
C THR A 510 1.90 -25.44 8.88
N GLU A 511 2.33 -26.64 9.25
CA GLU A 511 1.49 -27.84 9.24
C GLU A 511 0.93 -28.16 10.63
N GLY A 512 -0.25 -28.76 10.67
CA GLY A 512 -0.92 -29.09 11.93
C GLY A 512 -2.28 -29.75 11.75
N TYR A 513 -3.10 -29.60 12.78
CA TYR A 513 -4.48 -30.06 12.78
C TYR A 513 -5.45 -28.91 12.98
N ALA A 514 -6.51 -28.86 12.19
CA ALA A 514 -7.64 -27.98 12.41
C ALA A 514 -8.83 -28.77 12.99
N ASP A 515 -9.74 -28.08 13.69
CA ASP A 515 -10.98 -28.70 14.14
C ASP A 515 -11.90 -29.08 12.96
N SER A 516 -12.69 -30.14 13.10
CA SER A 516 -13.48 -30.69 11.99
C SER A 516 -14.56 -29.78 11.42
N GLY A 517 -14.87 -28.67 12.11
CA GLY A 517 -15.73 -27.62 11.59
C GLY A 517 -15.24 -27.06 10.26
N VAL A 518 -13.93 -27.07 10.01
CA VAL A 518 -13.35 -26.54 8.77
C VAL A 518 -13.74 -27.31 7.51
N LYS A 519 -14.31 -28.52 7.64
CA LYS A 519 -14.78 -29.31 6.49
C LYS A 519 -15.92 -28.64 5.72
N LYS A 520 -16.69 -27.77 6.39
CA LYS A 520 -17.86 -27.09 5.83
C LYS A 520 -17.52 -25.74 5.18
N ILE A 521 -16.30 -25.24 5.38
CA ILE A 521 -15.84 -23.96 4.86
C ILE A 521 -15.78 -24.02 3.34
N LYS A 522 -16.28 -22.98 2.68
CA LYS A 522 -16.25 -22.85 1.22
C LYS A 522 -14.95 -22.20 0.79
N LYS A 523 -14.50 -22.55 -0.42
CA LYS A 523 -13.31 -21.94 -1.01
C LYS A 523 -13.44 -20.41 -0.99
N ASP A 524 -12.34 -19.74 -0.67
CA ASP A 524 -12.19 -18.29 -0.57
C ASP A 524 -12.84 -17.64 0.67
N GLU A 525 -13.52 -18.42 1.51
CA GLU A 525 -14.06 -17.96 2.79
C GLU A 525 -12.94 -17.60 3.76
N ILE A 526 -13.12 -16.49 4.48
CA ILE A 526 -12.19 -16.00 5.48
C ILE A 526 -12.70 -16.45 6.85
N ILE A 527 -11.80 -17.06 7.61
CA ILE A 527 -12.05 -17.54 8.97
C ILE A 527 -10.99 -17.00 9.93
N GLN A 528 -11.21 -17.16 11.23
CA GLN A 528 -10.20 -16.85 12.24
C GLN A 528 -9.82 -18.13 12.97
N PHE A 529 -8.54 -18.50 12.94
CA PHE A 529 -8.03 -19.49 13.88
C PHE A 529 -7.70 -18.81 15.22
N GLU A 530 -8.39 -19.17 16.29
CA GLU A 530 -8.24 -18.52 17.59
C GLU A 530 -6.81 -18.64 18.14
N ARG A 531 -6.26 -17.50 18.59
CA ARG A 531 -4.85 -17.36 19.02
C ARG A 531 -3.81 -17.67 17.92
N PHE A 532 -4.23 -17.75 16.65
CA PHE A 532 -3.33 -17.89 15.51
C PHE A 532 -3.46 -16.70 14.54
N GLY A 533 -4.67 -16.44 14.02
CA GLY A 533 -4.96 -15.29 13.16
C GLY A 533 -6.05 -15.54 12.11
N PHE A 534 -6.36 -14.51 11.33
CA PHE A 534 -7.26 -14.58 10.19
C PHE A 534 -6.60 -15.31 9.03
N CYS A 535 -7.35 -16.23 8.43
CA CYS A 535 -6.89 -17.09 7.35
C CYS A 535 -7.98 -17.23 6.28
N ARG A 536 -7.57 -17.26 5.01
CA ARG A 536 -8.47 -17.53 3.88
C ARG A 536 -8.31 -18.98 3.44
N TYR A 537 -9.43 -19.70 3.27
CA TYR A 537 -9.40 -21.07 2.79
C TYR A 537 -9.15 -21.13 1.27
N ASP A 538 -8.13 -21.86 0.83
CA ASP A 538 -7.75 -21.91 -0.60
C ASP A 538 -8.11 -23.25 -1.27
N GLY A 539 -8.33 -24.30 -0.48
CA GLY A 539 -8.84 -25.57 -0.97
C GLY A 539 -8.30 -26.78 -0.24
N GLU A 540 -8.36 -27.93 -0.89
CA GLU A 540 -7.85 -29.19 -0.35
C GLU A 540 -6.94 -29.86 -1.36
N LYS A 541 -5.77 -30.30 -0.91
CA LYS A 541 -4.78 -31.00 -1.74
C LYS A 541 -4.28 -32.23 -1.02
N LYS A 542 -4.41 -33.40 -1.67
CA LYS A 542 -3.98 -34.70 -1.11
C LYS A 542 -4.52 -34.97 0.30
N GLY A 543 -5.77 -34.59 0.57
CA GLY A 543 -6.42 -34.78 1.87
C GLY A 543 -6.00 -33.80 2.97
N VAL A 544 -5.30 -32.71 2.61
CA VAL A 544 -4.88 -31.65 3.53
C VAL A 544 -5.61 -30.36 3.17
N LYS A 545 -6.30 -29.76 4.14
CA LYS A 545 -6.93 -28.44 3.99
C LYS A 545 -5.86 -27.34 3.97
N GLU A 546 -5.90 -26.48 2.97
CA GLU A 546 -4.91 -25.42 2.77
C GLU A 546 -5.53 -24.05 3.02
N PHE A 547 -4.85 -23.27 3.85
CA PHE A 547 -5.23 -21.91 4.20
C PHE A 547 -4.08 -20.96 3.93
N TRP A 548 -4.42 -19.70 3.72
CA TRP A 548 -3.48 -18.61 3.51
C TRP A 548 -3.58 -17.63 4.66
N PHE A 549 -2.45 -17.33 5.31
CA PHE A 549 -2.42 -16.44 6.45
C PHE A 549 -2.61 -14.98 6.01
N GLY A 550 -3.63 -14.34 6.58
CA GLY A 550 -3.89 -12.91 6.41
C GLY A 550 -3.04 -12.08 7.35
N HIS A 551 -3.48 -12.04 8.60
CA HIS A 551 -2.87 -11.30 9.70
C HIS A 551 -3.37 -11.86 11.04
N LYS A 552 -2.75 -11.43 12.14
CA LYS A 552 -3.21 -11.79 13.48
C LYS A 552 -4.54 -11.16 13.83
#